data_AF-A0AAW4VZ08-F1
#
_entry.id   AF-A0AAW4VZ08-F1
#
_cell.length_a   1.000
_cell.length_b   1.000
_cell.length_c   1.000
_cell.angle_alpha   90.00
_cell.angle_beta   90.00
_cell.angle_gamma   90.00
#
_symmetry.space_group_name_H-M   'P 1'
#
loop_
_entity.id
_entity.type
_entity.pdbx_description
1 polymer ?
#
loop_
_entity_poly.entity_id
_entity_poly.type
_entity_poly.pdbx_seq_one_letter_code
_entity_poly.pdbx_strand_id
1 'polypeptide(L)'
;MDTPTIAKYYREKDPMERLKLLEQSIAAGEEPEENRIRKELWEIRYSDKAETGDTRADGYLGLWMTMEFNRNSASRFFGTRSAKKEIGKYLKKLKFQELQERGGLYEELLYRECCHLVLVYMDLCQTDKSYNTTIFGLIHIKEDSAKAKVQRDIRETAVELPANLGMEAELGIITRAAREIYRQYYPNEGNI
;
A
#
# COMPACT_ATOMS: atom_id res chain seq x y z
N MET A 1 -9.01 8.51 -19.08
CA MET A 1 -7.79 7.74 -19.40
C MET A 1 -6.63 8.59 -18.94
N ASP A 2 -5.69 8.03 -18.18
CA ASP A 2 -4.54 8.78 -17.69
C ASP A 2 -3.73 9.36 -18.85
N THR A 3 -3.14 10.53 -18.64
CA THR A 3 -2.07 11.01 -19.51
C THR A 3 -0.87 10.05 -19.44
N PRO A 4 0.01 10.00 -20.46
CA PRO A 4 1.22 9.18 -20.41
C PRO A 4 2.11 9.46 -19.19
N THR A 5 2.12 10.70 -18.70
CA THR A 5 2.89 11.13 -17.52
C THR A 5 2.28 10.53 -16.25
N ILE A 6 0.96 10.61 -16.09
CA ILE A 6 0.25 10.04 -14.94
C ILE A 6 0.29 8.51 -14.95
N ALA A 7 0.25 7.87 -16.12
CA ALA A 7 0.45 6.43 -16.22
C ALA A 7 1.85 6.00 -15.73
N LYS A 8 2.88 6.82 -15.94
CA LYS A 8 4.22 6.59 -15.35
C LYS A 8 4.23 6.85 -13.84
N TYR A 9 3.55 7.90 -13.37
CA TYR A 9 3.46 8.24 -11.94
C TYR A 9 2.95 7.09 -11.07
N TYR A 10 1.97 6.32 -11.56
CA TYR A 10 1.41 5.16 -10.85
C TYR A 10 2.20 3.85 -11.02
N ARG A 11 3.27 3.85 -11.84
CA ARG A 11 4.20 2.71 -11.97
C ARG A 11 5.53 2.95 -11.28
N GLU A 12 5.94 4.22 -11.16
CA GLU A 12 7.16 4.63 -10.49
C GLU A 12 7.05 4.39 -8.99
N LYS A 13 8.09 3.81 -8.39
CA LYS A 13 8.11 3.37 -6.99
C LYS A 13 8.97 4.28 -6.13
N ASP A 14 9.95 4.97 -6.72
CA ASP A 14 10.75 5.95 -6.02
C ASP A 14 9.92 7.19 -5.70
N PRO A 15 9.79 7.60 -4.42
CA PRO A 15 8.93 8.72 -4.04
C PRO A 15 9.27 10.04 -4.75
N MET A 16 10.56 10.31 -4.99
CA MET A 16 11.03 11.58 -5.54
C MET A 16 10.89 11.61 -7.06
N GLU A 17 11.15 10.51 -7.76
CA GLU A 17 10.84 10.41 -9.19
C GLU A 17 9.32 10.41 -9.43
N ARG A 18 8.50 9.82 -8.54
CA ARG A 18 7.04 10.00 -8.56
C ARG A 18 6.67 11.48 -8.46
N LEU A 19 7.26 12.22 -7.51
CA LEU A 19 6.97 13.64 -7.36
C LEU A 19 7.28 14.44 -8.62
N LYS A 20 8.44 14.17 -9.23
CA LYS A 20 8.89 14.83 -10.45
C LYS A 20 7.94 14.58 -11.63
N LEU A 21 7.42 13.36 -11.78
CA LEU A 21 6.40 13.04 -12.79
C LEU A 21 5.11 13.82 -12.55
N LEU A 22 4.67 13.93 -11.29
CA LEU A 22 3.49 14.72 -10.94
C LEU A 22 3.70 16.21 -11.25
N GLU A 23 4.88 16.75 -10.91
CA GLU A 23 5.22 18.15 -11.19
C GLU A 23 5.31 18.45 -12.69
N GLN A 24 5.78 17.49 -13.50
CA GLN A 24 5.74 17.59 -14.96
C GLN A 24 4.31 17.67 -15.48
N SER A 25 3.40 16.82 -14.98
CA SER A 25 1.99 16.83 -15.37
C SER A 25 1.31 18.15 -14.98
N ILE A 26 1.59 18.66 -13.78
CA ILE A 26 1.11 19.98 -13.31
C ILE A 26 1.62 21.11 -14.21
N ALA A 27 2.92 21.12 -14.52
CA ALA A 27 3.52 22.15 -15.38
C ALA A 27 2.98 22.12 -16.81
N ALA A 28 2.56 20.95 -17.29
CA ALA A 28 1.90 20.78 -18.59
C ALA A 28 0.42 21.18 -18.59
N GLY A 29 -0.17 21.52 -17.42
CA GLY A 29 -1.58 21.87 -17.30
C GLY A 29 -2.52 20.67 -17.45
N GLU A 30 -2.00 19.45 -17.32
CA GLU A 30 -2.79 18.22 -17.37
C GLU A 30 -3.58 18.05 -16.07
N GLU A 31 -4.82 17.55 -16.17
CA GLU A 31 -5.66 17.09 -15.04
C GLU A 31 -5.58 18.00 -13.79
N PRO A 32 -5.87 19.30 -13.89
CA PRO A 32 -5.52 20.28 -12.85
C PRO A 32 -6.21 20.03 -11.51
N GLU A 33 -7.45 19.52 -11.52
CA GLU A 33 -8.18 19.20 -10.29
C GLU A 33 -7.62 17.93 -9.63
N GLU A 34 -7.40 16.87 -10.41
CA GLU A 34 -6.87 15.60 -9.96
C GLU A 34 -5.42 15.75 -9.47
N ASN A 35 -4.59 16.53 -10.18
CA ASN A 35 -3.20 16.75 -9.81
C ASN A 35 -3.05 17.54 -8.51
N ARG A 36 -3.98 18.46 -8.21
CA ARG A 36 -4.03 19.11 -6.89
C ARG A 36 -4.23 18.08 -5.79
N ILE A 37 -5.13 17.11 -6.00
CA ILE A 37 -5.41 16.04 -5.03
C ILE A 37 -4.25 15.05 -4.94
N ARG A 38 -3.65 14.65 -6.07
CA ARG A 38 -2.44 13.79 -6.08
C ARG A 38 -1.29 14.41 -5.30
N LYS A 39 -1.10 15.74 -5.41
CA LYS A 39 -0.07 16.45 -4.64
C LYS A 39 -0.38 16.40 -3.15
N GLU A 40 -1.63 16.67 -2.75
CA GLU A 40 -2.09 16.55 -1.35
C GLU A 40 -1.85 15.12 -0.81
N LEU A 41 -2.22 14.08 -1.57
CA LEU A 41 -2.01 12.68 -1.19
C LEU A 41 -0.53 12.31 -1.09
N TRP A 42 0.31 12.77 -2.02
CA TRP A 42 1.75 12.54 -2.00
C TRP A 42 2.38 13.17 -0.75
N GLU A 43 2.01 14.40 -0.41
CA GLU A 43 2.51 15.09 0.79
C GLU A 43 2.08 14.39 2.08
N ILE A 44 0.85 13.89 2.14
CA ILE A 44 0.36 13.09 3.27
C ILE A 44 1.13 11.77 3.38
N ARG A 45 1.35 11.07 2.26
CA ARG A 45 2.03 9.77 2.22
C ARG A 45 3.50 9.86 2.61
N TYR A 46 4.19 10.92 2.19
CA TYR A 46 5.63 11.10 2.34
C TYR A 46 5.98 12.25 3.31
N SER A 47 5.14 12.47 4.33
CA SER A 47 5.29 13.57 5.28
C SER A 47 6.59 13.52 6.08
N ASP A 48 7.08 12.32 6.36
CA ASP A 48 8.21 12.08 7.25
C ASP A 48 9.52 11.94 6.47
N LYS A 49 10.63 12.34 7.10
CA LYS A 49 11.96 11.99 6.63
C LYS A 49 12.23 10.52 6.91
N ALA A 50 12.95 9.84 6.02
CA ALA A 50 13.43 8.49 6.29
C ALA A 50 14.43 8.50 7.45
N GLU A 51 14.56 7.38 8.15
CA GLU A 51 15.52 7.21 9.24
C GLU A 51 16.98 7.22 8.74
N THR A 52 17.20 6.95 7.45
CA THR A 52 18.52 6.93 6.81
C THR A 52 18.53 7.72 5.49
N GLY A 53 19.50 8.63 5.35
CA GLY A 53 19.71 9.43 4.14
C GLY A 53 18.69 10.56 3.90
N ASP A 54 18.72 11.12 2.69
CA ASP A 54 17.86 12.24 2.26
C ASP A 54 16.52 11.80 1.65
N THR A 55 16.08 10.57 1.93
CA THR A 55 14.82 10.01 1.37
C THR A 55 13.62 10.30 2.28
N ARG A 56 12.40 10.14 1.75
CA ARG A 56 11.15 10.25 2.52
C ARG A 56 10.66 8.87 2.93
N ALA A 57 10.16 8.74 4.16
CA ALA A 57 9.53 7.49 4.60
C ALA A 57 8.16 7.34 3.93
N ASP A 58 7.83 6.14 3.44
CA ASP A 58 6.51 5.84 2.90
C ASP A 58 5.55 5.50 4.04
N GLY A 59 4.69 6.45 4.39
CA GLY A 59 3.70 6.28 5.45
C GLY A 59 2.66 5.20 5.14
N TYR A 60 2.33 4.96 3.87
CA TYR A 60 1.39 3.92 3.47
C TYR A 60 2.01 2.54 3.65
N LEU A 61 3.30 2.40 3.31
CA LEU A 61 4.05 1.18 3.62
C LEU A 61 4.17 0.98 5.14
N GLY A 62 4.40 2.05 5.91
CA GLY A 62 4.38 2.01 7.37
C GLY A 62 3.03 1.51 7.96
N LEU A 63 1.91 1.93 7.37
CA LEU A 63 0.58 1.41 7.70
C LEU A 63 0.50 -0.09 7.38
N TRP A 64 0.93 -0.50 6.18
CA TRP A 64 0.93 -1.91 5.78
C TRP A 64 1.76 -2.80 6.71
N MET A 65 2.99 -2.38 7.04
CA MET A 65 3.85 -3.12 7.99
C MET A 65 3.20 -3.21 9.38
N THR A 66 2.50 -2.16 9.81
CA THR A 66 1.75 -2.16 11.08
C THR A 66 0.59 -3.14 11.05
N MET A 67 -0.11 -3.26 9.92
CA MET A 67 -1.15 -4.27 9.71
C MET A 67 -0.55 -5.68 9.74
N GLU A 68 0.53 -5.94 9.00
CA GLU A 68 1.22 -7.24 8.98
C GLU A 68 1.65 -7.68 10.39
N PHE A 69 2.29 -6.79 11.15
CA PHE A 69 2.72 -7.07 12.51
C PHE A 69 1.56 -7.47 13.44
N ASN A 70 0.37 -6.92 13.17
CA ASN A 70 -0.84 -7.12 13.95
C ASN A 70 -1.78 -8.22 13.42
N ARG A 71 -1.45 -8.92 12.32
CA ARG A 71 -2.32 -9.94 11.69
C ARG A 71 -2.74 -11.09 12.62
N ASN A 72 -1.86 -11.46 13.55
CA ASN A 72 -2.12 -12.49 14.57
C ASN A 72 -2.54 -11.91 15.94
N SER A 73 -3.01 -10.66 16.00
CA SER A 73 -3.36 -10.01 17.27
C SER A 73 -4.61 -10.62 17.94
N ALA A 74 -5.50 -11.24 17.16
CA ALA A 74 -6.71 -11.89 17.68
C ALA A 74 -6.43 -13.10 18.59
N SER A 75 -5.27 -13.76 18.43
CA SER A 75 -4.87 -14.89 19.28
C SER A 75 -4.15 -14.48 20.58
N ARG A 76 -3.86 -13.18 20.77
CA ARG A 76 -3.16 -12.66 21.95
C ARG A 76 -4.17 -12.05 22.94
N PHE A 77 -3.99 -12.33 24.23
CA PHE A 77 -4.80 -11.71 25.29
C PHE A 77 -4.67 -10.17 25.23
N PHE A 78 -5.79 -9.44 25.09
CA PHE A 78 -5.88 -7.99 24.81
C PHE A 78 -5.25 -7.49 23.48
N GLY A 79 -4.83 -8.37 22.57
CA GLY A 79 -4.12 -7.99 21.35
C GLY A 79 -4.96 -7.15 20.37
N THR A 80 -6.26 -7.43 20.25
CA THR A 80 -7.15 -6.74 19.30
C THR A 80 -7.29 -5.25 19.58
N ARG A 81 -7.41 -4.85 20.85
CA ARG A 81 -7.53 -3.43 21.23
C ARG A 81 -6.26 -2.64 20.93
N SER A 82 -5.09 -3.25 21.16
CA SER A 82 -3.80 -2.61 20.83
C SER A 82 -3.64 -2.48 19.32
N ALA A 83 -3.95 -3.54 18.56
CA ALA A 83 -3.89 -3.54 17.10
C ALA A 83 -4.77 -2.44 16.48
N LYS A 84 -6.04 -2.36 16.89
CA LYS A 84 -6.95 -1.27 16.45
C LYS A 84 -6.37 0.11 16.73
N LYS A 85 -5.77 0.30 17.91
CA LYS A 85 -5.19 1.58 18.32
C LYS A 85 -3.98 1.95 17.45
N GLU A 86 -3.09 1.01 17.17
CA GLU A 86 -1.90 1.25 16.35
C GLU A 86 -2.27 1.53 14.88
N ILE A 87 -3.12 0.69 14.29
CA ILE A 87 -3.63 0.88 12.93
C ILE A 87 -4.39 2.21 12.84
N GLY A 88 -5.27 2.49 13.80
CA GLY A 88 -6.05 3.74 13.86
C GLY A 88 -5.18 5.00 13.95
N LYS A 89 -4.01 4.95 14.60
CA LYS A 89 -3.05 6.07 14.60
C LYS A 89 -2.51 6.36 13.20
N TYR A 90 -2.15 5.31 12.45
CA TYR A 90 -1.69 5.46 11.07
C TYR A 90 -2.80 5.98 10.15
N LEU A 91 -4.00 5.40 10.22
CA LEU A 91 -5.14 5.84 9.43
C LEU A 91 -5.48 7.32 9.69
N LYS A 92 -5.42 7.76 10.96
CA LYS A 92 -5.60 9.16 11.33
C LYS A 92 -4.49 10.05 10.79
N LYS A 93 -3.22 9.65 10.96
CA LYS A 93 -2.06 10.40 10.45
C LYS A 93 -2.13 10.59 8.93
N LEU A 94 -2.54 9.53 8.23
CA LEU A 94 -2.66 9.48 6.77
C LEU A 94 -4.02 9.97 6.26
N LYS A 95 -4.87 10.48 7.16
CA LYS A 95 -6.17 11.09 6.86
C LYS A 95 -7.13 10.19 6.06
N PHE A 96 -7.04 8.87 6.19
CA PHE A 96 -7.86 7.93 5.41
C PHE A 96 -9.37 8.20 5.57
N GLN A 97 -9.83 8.40 6.80
CA GLN A 97 -11.24 8.70 7.06
C GLN A 97 -11.66 10.01 6.37
N GLU A 98 -10.92 11.10 6.57
CA GLU A 98 -11.23 12.40 5.98
C GLU A 98 -11.27 12.37 4.45
N LEU A 99 -10.33 11.64 3.83
CA LEU A 99 -10.23 11.50 2.37
C LEU A 99 -11.38 10.66 1.80
N GLN A 100 -11.77 9.57 2.48
CA GLN A 100 -12.92 8.76 2.07
C GLN A 100 -14.24 9.52 2.24
N GLU A 101 -14.43 10.25 3.34
CA GLU A 101 -15.65 11.03 3.62
C GLU A 101 -15.85 12.18 2.63
N ARG A 102 -14.77 12.74 2.05
CA ARG A 102 -14.86 13.72 0.96
C ARG A 102 -15.48 13.12 -0.32
N GLY A 103 -15.35 11.81 -0.53
CA GLY A 103 -15.89 11.10 -1.69
C GLY A 103 -15.33 11.57 -3.04
N GLY A 104 -15.97 11.14 -4.11
CA GLY A 104 -15.65 11.57 -5.48
C GLY A 104 -14.18 11.35 -5.84
N LEU A 105 -13.54 12.37 -6.43
CA LEU A 105 -12.14 12.31 -6.85
C LEU A 105 -11.16 12.01 -5.69
N TYR A 106 -11.49 12.43 -4.46
CA TYR A 106 -10.63 12.15 -3.30
C TYR A 106 -10.59 10.65 -2.98
N GLU A 107 -11.76 10.00 -2.93
CA GLU A 107 -11.84 8.57 -2.69
C GLU A 107 -11.25 7.76 -3.86
N GLU A 108 -11.49 8.20 -5.10
CA GLU A 108 -10.93 7.56 -6.30
C GLU A 108 -9.39 7.60 -6.30
N LEU A 109 -8.80 8.78 -6.07
CA LEU A 109 -7.34 8.93 -6.08
C LEU A 109 -6.69 8.26 -4.86
N LEU A 110 -7.36 8.24 -3.69
CA LEU A 110 -6.92 7.46 -2.54
C LEU A 110 -6.92 5.95 -2.85
N TYR A 111 -7.96 5.44 -3.53
CA TYR A 111 -7.99 4.05 -3.98
C TYR A 111 -6.81 3.73 -4.89
N ARG A 112 -6.47 4.64 -5.82
CA ARG A 112 -5.29 4.48 -6.69
C ARG A 112 -3.97 4.48 -5.92
N GLU A 113 -3.82 5.32 -4.89
CA GLU A 113 -2.65 5.27 -4.01
C GLU A 113 -2.58 3.97 -3.20
N CYS A 114 -3.73 3.38 -2.81
CA CYS A 114 -3.77 2.06 -2.18
C CYS A 114 -3.39 0.95 -3.17
N CYS A 115 -3.81 1.03 -4.43
CA CYS A 115 -3.34 0.13 -5.49
C CYS A 115 -1.82 0.24 -5.67
N HIS A 116 -1.29 1.46 -5.71
CA HIS A 116 0.14 1.69 -5.78
C HIS A 116 0.90 1.13 -4.55
N LEU A 117 0.35 1.28 -3.33
CA LEU A 117 0.90 0.64 -2.13
C LEU A 117 1.05 -0.88 -2.29
N VAL A 118 0.00 -1.57 -2.72
CA VAL A 118 0.04 -3.03 -2.87
C VAL A 118 1.04 -3.43 -3.95
N LEU A 119 1.11 -2.67 -5.07
CA LEU A 119 2.11 -2.90 -6.11
C LEU A 119 3.55 -2.78 -5.57
N VAL A 120 3.84 -1.72 -4.81
CA VAL A 120 5.15 -1.52 -4.16
C VAL A 120 5.47 -2.67 -3.21
N TYR A 121 4.52 -3.07 -2.35
CA TYR A 121 4.72 -4.18 -1.43
C TYR A 121 5.04 -5.49 -2.15
N MET A 122 4.25 -5.84 -3.18
CA MET A 122 4.46 -7.06 -3.96
C MET A 122 5.82 -7.08 -4.66
N ASP A 123 6.26 -5.94 -5.18
CA ASP A 123 7.57 -5.79 -5.79
C ASP A 123 8.72 -5.96 -4.77
N LEU A 124 8.57 -5.40 -3.57
CA LEU A 124 9.52 -5.60 -2.48
C LEU A 124 9.63 -7.08 -2.11
N CYS A 125 8.51 -7.80 -2.01
CA CYS A 125 8.51 -9.25 -1.74
C CYS A 125 9.23 -10.07 -2.81
N GLN A 126 9.26 -9.62 -4.06
CA GLN A 126 9.88 -10.36 -5.18
C GLN A 126 11.34 -9.99 -5.40
N THR A 127 11.69 -8.72 -5.22
CA THR A 127 13.04 -8.19 -5.47
C THR A 127 13.98 -8.37 -4.28
N ASP A 128 13.45 -8.51 -3.07
CA ASP A 128 14.26 -8.78 -1.88
C ASP A 128 14.81 -10.23 -1.92
N LYS A 129 16.12 -10.33 -2.12
CA LYS A 129 16.85 -11.60 -2.12
C LYS A 129 16.76 -12.34 -0.80
N SER A 130 16.51 -11.66 0.33
CA SER A 130 16.34 -12.27 1.66
C SER A 130 14.98 -12.95 1.82
N TYR A 131 13.93 -12.41 1.19
CA TYR A 131 12.58 -12.99 1.18
C TYR A 131 12.52 -14.32 0.41
N ASN A 132 13.44 -14.52 -0.53
CA ASN A 132 13.56 -15.71 -1.39
C ASN A 132 14.60 -16.75 -0.90
N THR A 133 15.06 -16.67 0.36
CA THR A 133 16.06 -17.61 0.90
C THR A 133 15.63 -18.25 2.21
N THR A 134 15.81 -19.56 2.34
CA THR A 134 15.72 -20.27 3.62
C THR A 134 17.12 -20.73 4.02
N ILE A 135 17.50 -20.45 5.28
CA ILE A 135 18.69 -20.89 6.04
C ILE A 135 20.03 -20.82 5.26
N PHE A 136 20.91 -19.91 5.71
CA PHE A 136 22.24 -19.63 5.14
C PHE A 136 22.29 -19.05 3.71
N GLY A 137 21.19 -18.47 3.18
CA GLY A 137 21.26 -17.61 1.99
C GLY A 137 21.66 -18.30 0.68
N LEU A 138 21.65 -19.64 0.63
CA LEU A 138 22.19 -20.43 -0.49
C LEU A 138 21.13 -21.21 -1.29
N ILE A 139 19.87 -21.26 -0.83
CA ILE A 139 18.79 -21.99 -1.51
C ILE A 139 17.71 -20.99 -1.93
N HIS A 140 17.58 -20.77 -3.24
CA HIS A 140 16.46 -20.07 -3.83
C HIS A 140 15.16 -20.84 -3.52
N ILE A 141 14.20 -20.16 -2.90
CA ILE A 141 12.82 -20.66 -2.81
C ILE A 141 12.30 -20.88 -4.23
N LYS A 142 11.70 -22.05 -4.50
CA LYS A 142 11.02 -22.32 -5.77
C LYS A 142 9.96 -21.24 -6.00
N GLU A 143 9.86 -20.73 -7.22
CA GLU A 143 8.98 -19.62 -7.59
C GLU A 143 7.53 -19.78 -7.07
N ASP A 144 6.98 -20.99 -7.10
CA ASP A 144 5.64 -21.31 -6.59
C ASP A 144 5.48 -21.11 -5.07
N SER A 145 6.54 -21.39 -4.29
CA SER A 145 6.55 -21.19 -2.84
C SER A 145 6.64 -19.71 -2.46
N ALA A 146 7.33 -18.89 -3.27
CA ALA A 146 7.37 -17.44 -3.08
C ALA A 146 6.01 -16.79 -3.42
N LYS A 147 5.38 -17.23 -4.51
CA LYS A 147 4.02 -16.81 -4.89
C LYS A 147 2.98 -17.15 -3.81
N ALA A 148 2.99 -18.39 -3.31
CA ALA A 148 2.09 -18.82 -2.24
C ALA A 148 2.30 -18.01 -0.94
N LYS A 149 3.55 -17.61 -0.64
CA LYS A 149 3.85 -16.74 0.50
C LYS A 149 3.24 -15.36 0.32
N VAL A 150 3.44 -14.70 -0.83
CA VAL A 150 2.85 -13.39 -1.13
C VAL A 150 1.33 -13.44 -1.09
N GLN A 151 0.71 -14.47 -1.67
CA GLN A 151 -0.75 -14.66 -1.61
C GLN A 151 -1.25 -14.71 -0.17
N ARG A 152 -0.62 -15.54 0.67
CA ARG A 152 -0.98 -15.66 2.08
C ARG A 152 -0.78 -14.35 2.83
N ASP A 153 0.36 -13.69 2.65
CA ASP A 153 0.68 -12.46 3.38
C ASP A 153 -0.31 -11.32 3.01
N ILE A 154 -0.68 -11.18 1.73
CA ILE A 154 -1.71 -10.21 1.30
C ILE A 154 -3.08 -10.59 1.85
N ARG A 155 -3.48 -11.86 1.78
CA ARG A 155 -4.78 -12.32 2.27
C ARG A 155 -4.92 -12.12 3.79
N GLU A 156 -3.94 -12.56 4.57
CA GLU A 156 -3.94 -12.38 6.02
C GLU A 156 -4.00 -10.90 6.42
N THR A 157 -3.31 -10.03 5.68
CA THR A 157 -3.15 -8.61 6.02
C THR A 157 -4.30 -7.73 5.54
N ALA A 158 -4.75 -7.91 4.30
CA ALA A 158 -5.72 -7.02 3.67
C ALA A 158 -7.14 -7.60 3.67
N VAL A 159 -7.34 -8.88 4.00
CA VAL A 159 -8.68 -9.51 4.00
C VAL A 159 -9.03 -10.01 5.40
N GLU A 160 -8.19 -10.86 6.00
CA GLU A 160 -8.52 -11.52 7.26
C GLU A 160 -8.34 -10.59 8.46
N LEU A 161 -7.27 -9.80 8.53
CA LEU A 161 -7.07 -8.84 9.61
C LEU A 161 -8.21 -7.82 9.74
N PRO A 162 -8.68 -7.13 8.68
CA PRO A 162 -9.83 -6.24 8.79
C PRO A 162 -11.06 -6.93 9.39
N ALA A 163 -11.38 -8.15 8.96
CA ALA A 163 -12.51 -8.92 9.48
C ALA A 163 -12.30 -9.34 10.96
N ASN A 164 -11.11 -9.85 11.28
CA ASN A 164 -10.76 -10.28 12.64
C ASN A 164 -10.77 -9.12 13.64
N LEU A 165 -10.45 -7.92 13.19
CA LEU A 165 -10.52 -6.72 14.00
C LEU A 165 -11.92 -6.08 13.94
N GLY A 166 -12.78 -6.37 12.98
CA GLY A 166 -14.00 -5.57 12.79
C GLY A 166 -13.65 -4.13 12.38
N MET A 167 -12.76 -3.99 11.39
CA MET A 167 -12.28 -2.73 10.80
C MET A 167 -12.49 -2.70 9.28
N GLU A 168 -13.47 -3.43 8.77
CA GLU A 168 -13.75 -3.55 7.34
C GLU A 168 -14.17 -2.21 6.72
N ALA A 169 -14.79 -1.32 7.49
CA ALA A 169 -15.16 0.02 7.03
C ALA A 169 -13.93 0.91 6.85
N GLU A 170 -12.99 0.86 7.79
CA GLU A 170 -11.79 1.70 7.80
C GLU A 170 -10.72 1.22 6.81
N LEU A 171 -10.65 -0.10 6.58
CA LEU A 171 -9.61 -0.73 5.75
C LEU A 171 -10.14 -1.24 4.40
N GLY A 172 -11.44 -1.12 4.14
CA GLY A 172 -12.09 -1.70 2.96
C GLY A 172 -11.49 -1.22 1.62
N ILE A 173 -11.03 0.03 1.55
CA ILE A 173 -10.35 0.56 0.36
C ILE A 173 -9.02 -0.16 0.07
N ILE A 174 -8.27 -0.53 1.13
CA ILE A 174 -7.03 -1.31 1.03
C ILE A 174 -7.36 -2.74 0.63
N THR A 175 -8.40 -3.36 1.22
CA THR A 175 -8.88 -4.70 0.81
C THR A 175 -9.23 -4.75 -0.67
N ARG A 176 -9.96 -3.74 -1.16
CA ARG A 176 -10.31 -3.62 -2.59
C ARG A 176 -9.07 -3.47 -3.46
N ALA A 177 -8.13 -2.62 -3.08
CA ALA A 177 -6.90 -2.40 -3.83
C ALA A 177 -6.05 -3.68 -3.89
N ALA A 178 -5.95 -4.40 -2.76
CA ALA A 178 -5.21 -5.66 -2.67
C ALA A 178 -5.76 -6.73 -3.61
N ARG A 179 -7.08 -6.92 -3.63
CA ARG A 179 -7.73 -7.86 -4.55
C ARG A 179 -7.51 -7.51 -6.01
N GLU A 180 -7.59 -6.23 -6.35
CA GLU A 180 -7.39 -5.75 -7.72
C GLU A 180 -5.97 -6.01 -8.20
N ILE A 181 -4.98 -5.54 -7.43
CA ILE A 181 -3.57 -5.69 -7.80
C ILE A 181 -3.15 -7.17 -7.79
N TYR A 182 -3.60 -7.95 -6.82
CA TYR A 182 -3.32 -9.39 -6.79
C TYR A 182 -3.83 -10.09 -8.06
N ARG A 183 -5.07 -9.81 -8.48
CA ARG A 183 -5.64 -10.36 -9.72
C ARG A 183 -4.85 -9.96 -10.96
N GLN A 184 -4.41 -8.71 -11.04
CA GLN A 184 -3.59 -8.24 -12.16
C GLN A 184 -2.21 -8.93 -12.18
N TYR A 185 -1.61 -9.14 -11.01
CA TYR A 185 -0.30 -9.77 -10.88
C TYR A 185 -0.34 -11.28 -11.10
N TYR A 186 -1.43 -11.95 -10.69
CA TYR A 186 -1.65 -13.39 -10.79
C TYR A 186 -3.01 -13.72 -11.42
N PRO A 187 -3.19 -13.47 -12.74
CA PRO A 187 -4.50 -13.55 -13.40
C PRO A 187 -5.09 -14.97 -13.46
N ASN A 188 -4.27 -16.00 -13.26
CA ASN A 188 -4.69 -17.40 -13.28
C ASN A 188 -4.90 -17.99 -11.87
N GLU A 189 -4.60 -17.22 -10.83
CA GLU A 189 -4.79 -17.63 -9.44
C GLU A 189 -6.15 -17.12 -8.96
N GLY A 190 -6.85 -17.95 -8.16
CA GLY A 190 -8.16 -17.58 -7.63
C GLY A 190 -8.16 -16.30 -6.78
N ASN A 191 -9.34 -15.79 -6.45
CA ASN A 191 -9.45 -14.57 -5.63
C ASN A 191 -8.88 -14.78 -4.21
N ILE A 192 -8.34 -13.70 -3.63
CA ILE A 192 -7.97 -13.57 -2.21
C ILE A 192 -9.05 -12.91 -1.36
#